data_AF-X1IFJ3-F1
#
_entry.id   AF-X1IFJ3-F1
#
_cell.length_a   1.000
_cell.length_b   1.000
_cell.length_c   1.000
_cell.angle_alpha   90.00
_cell.angle_beta   90.00
_cell.angle_gamma   90.00
#
_symmetry.space_group_name_H-M   'P 1'
#
loop_
_entity.id
_entity.type
_entity.pdbx_description
1 polymer ?
#
loop_
_entity_poly.entity_id
_entity_poly.type
_entity_poly.pdbx_seq_one_letter_code
_entity_poly.pdbx_strand_id
1 'polypeptide(L)'
;GPFVGEELDGWHVFFNHMERHASTSPYMVAIGNHEYGVDIFARNFKYFFPYNYVEDWGHYYSFDYSNAHFVMIDVFQNQLDWGGFLLEAQEAWLRQDLALNKDKWLFVVLHAPPYSTGDFNMHQKLASQLAPIFYENQVDVVLSGHDHHYEAFWTNRTESWGGTYFFVTGGGGGDLDEFIMYRDRDPWKNLWHNASIEAYQNDYITRNYQIYGELTHHFMHFELNGNNLHIKAIRDNGSLIQEFFITK
;
A
#
# COMPACT_ATOMS: atom_id res chain seq x y z
N GLY A 1 13.10 9.02 -8.23
CA GLY A 1 13.18 10.03 -9.32
C GLY A 1 12.49 11.31 -8.89
N PRO A 2 12.79 12.49 -9.47
CA PRO A 2 12.10 13.73 -9.11
C PRO A 2 10.62 13.67 -9.50
N PHE A 3 9.81 14.54 -8.91
CA PHE A 3 8.34 14.64 -9.02
C PHE A 3 7.80 14.52 -10.46
N VAL A 4 7.42 13.30 -10.86
CA VAL A 4 6.90 12.99 -12.21
C VAL A 4 5.50 13.52 -12.46
N GLY A 5 4.76 13.89 -11.40
CA GLY A 5 3.38 14.36 -11.49
C GLY A 5 3.17 15.49 -12.50
N GLU A 6 4.12 16.42 -12.63
CA GLU A 6 4.00 17.58 -13.52
C GLU A 6 4.70 17.43 -14.86
N GLU A 7 5.61 16.46 -14.98
CA GLU A 7 6.43 16.26 -16.18
C GLU A 7 5.65 15.46 -17.23
N LEU A 8 5.01 16.17 -18.17
CA LEU A 8 4.24 15.55 -19.25
C LEU A 8 5.07 14.56 -20.10
N ASP A 9 6.38 14.79 -20.25
CA ASP A 9 7.27 13.84 -20.93
C ASP A 9 7.43 12.54 -20.13
N GLY A 10 7.50 12.62 -18.80
CA GLY A 10 7.51 11.46 -17.91
C GLY A 10 6.22 10.63 -18.07
N TRP A 11 5.07 11.31 -18.10
CA TRP A 11 3.77 10.67 -18.39
C TRP A 11 3.73 10.04 -19.77
N HIS A 12 4.22 10.72 -20.82
CA HIS A 12 4.28 10.16 -22.17
C HIS A 12 5.12 8.87 -22.22
N VAL A 13 6.29 8.88 -21.59
CA VAL A 13 7.15 7.70 -21.47
C VAL A 13 6.42 6.59 -20.72
N PHE A 14 5.77 6.90 -19.60
CA PHE A 14 4.99 5.94 -18.82
C PHE A 14 3.87 5.28 -19.67
N PHE A 15 3.05 6.09 -20.36
CA PHE A 15 1.96 5.59 -21.20
C PHE A 15 2.45 4.74 -22.37
N ASN A 16 3.58 5.10 -22.98
CA ASN A 16 4.19 4.27 -24.04
C ASN A 16 4.64 2.90 -23.52
N HIS A 17 5.20 2.82 -22.31
CA HIS A 17 5.64 1.53 -21.74
C HIS A 17 4.47 0.65 -21.29
N MET A 18 3.41 1.25 -20.75
CA MET A 18 2.25 0.50 -20.27
C MET A 18 1.24 0.15 -21.37
N GLU A 19 1.32 0.74 -22.57
CA GLU A 19 0.33 0.59 -23.66
C GLU A 19 -0.05 -0.88 -23.89
N ARG A 20 0.95 -1.76 -24.00
CA ARG A 20 0.73 -3.20 -24.24
C ARG A 20 -0.15 -3.85 -23.18
N HIS A 21 -0.07 -3.40 -21.94
CA HIS A 21 -0.83 -3.95 -20.82
C HIS A 21 -2.16 -3.22 -20.60
N ALA A 22 -2.12 -1.89 -20.56
CA ALA A 22 -3.27 -1.04 -20.28
C ALA A 22 -4.30 -1.02 -21.43
N SER A 23 -3.91 -1.38 -22.66
CA SER A 23 -4.85 -1.49 -23.79
C SER A 23 -5.73 -2.74 -23.76
N THR A 24 -5.34 -3.76 -22.99
CA THR A 24 -6.07 -5.04 -22.92
C THR A 24 -6.62 -5.37 -21.54
N SER A 25 -6.12 -4.70 -20.50
CA SER A 25 -6.51 -4.91 -19.11
C SER A 25 -6.77 -3.59 -18.41
N PRO A 26 -7.82 -3.48 -17.57
CA PRO A 26 -8.02 -2.30 -16.73
C PRO A 26 -6.78 -2.02 -15.88
N TYR A 27 -6.37 -0.76 -15.82
CA TYR A 27 -5.23 -0.29 -15.03
C TYR A 27 -5.76 0.72 -14.01
N MET A 28 -5.79 0.33 -12.73
CA MET A 28 -6.37 1.12 -11.63
C MET A 28 -5.23 1.66 -10.76
N VAL A 29 -5.27 2.95 -10.40
CA VAL A 29 -4.10 3.64 -9.83
C VAL A 29 -4.47 4.42 -8.57
N ALA A 30 -3.73 4.19 -7.49
CA ALA A 30 -3.78 5.03 -6.29
C ALA A 30 -2.70 6.12 -6.41
N ILE A 31 -3.02 7.33 -5.96
CA ILE A 31 -2.09 8.46 -6.03
C ILE A 31 -0.94 8.32 -5.03
N GLY A 32 0.27 8.75 -5.41
CA GLY A 32 1.44 8.88 -4.54
C GLY A 32 1.92 10.31 -4.37
N ASN A 33 2.96 10.51 -3.54
CA ASN A 33 3.57 11.83 -3.31
C ASN A 33 4.19 12.43 -4.57
N HIS A 34 4.71 11.59 -5.47
CA HIS A 34 5.33 12.04 -6.71
C HIS A 34 4.33 12.62 -7.72
N GLU A 35 3.05 12.29 -7.60
CA GLU A 35 1.96 12.85 -8.42
C GLU A 35 1.52 14.24 -7.94
N TYR A 36 1.66 14.51 -6.63
CA TYR A 36 1.38 15.82 -6.05
C TYR A 36 2.47 16.85 -6.41
N GLY A 37 3.76 16.52 -6.31
CA GLY A 37 4.82 17.45 -6.70
C GLY A 37 4.68 18.84 -6.05
N VAL A 38 4.68 19.91 -6.85
CA VAL A 38 4.34 21.27 -6.38
C VAL A 38 2.87 21.63 -6.65
N ASP A 39 2.18 20.87 -7.48
CA ASP A 39 0.74 20.94 -7.73
C ASP A 39 -0.05 20.19 -6.65
N ILE A 40 -0.43 20.94 -5.62
CA ILE A 40 -1.27 20.45 -4.52
C ILE A 40 -2.61 19.82 -4.93
N PHE A 41 -3.00 19.91 -6.20
CA PHE A 41 -4.21 19.32 -6.74
C PHE A 41 -3.96 18.13 -7.68
N ALA A 42 -2.70 17.76 -7.92
CA ALA A 42 -2.29 16.65 -8.79
C ALA A 42 -3.06 16.61 -10.14
N ARG A 43 -3.20 17.76 -10.81
CA ARG A 43 -4.15 17.91 -11.94
C ARG A 43 -3.85 16.98 -13.11
N ASN A 44 -2.57 16.72 -13.38
CA ASN A 44 -2.17 15.77 -14.42
C ASN A 44 -2.62 14.34 -14.09
N PHE A 45 -2.45 13.91 -12.84
CA PHE A 45 -2.93 12.60 -12.40
C PHE A 45 -4.43 12.47 -12.65
N LYS A 46 -5.23 13.44 -12.19
CA LYS A 46 -6.68 13.46 -12.40
C LYS A 46 -7.07 13.53 -13.88
N TYR A 47 -6.29 14.23 -14.71
CA TYR A 47 -6.51 14.31 -16.15
C TYR A 47 -6.30 12.96 -16.85
N PHE A 48 -5.22 12.25 -16.52
CA PHE A 48 -4.92 10.95 -17.14
C PHE A 48 -5.74 9.79 -16.57
N PHE A 49 -6.17 9.90 -15.32
CA PHE A 49 -6.95 8.88 -14.63
C PHE A 49 -8.29 9.45 -14.13
N PRO A 50 -9.27 9.68 -15.02
CA PRO A 50 -10.54 10.28 -14.65
C PRO A 50 -11.50 9.25 -14.01
N TYR A 51 -11.15 8.74 -12.82
CA TYR A 51 -12.01 7.83 -12.06
C TYR A 51 -13.20 8.57 -11.40
N ASN A 52 -14.14 7.79 -10.85
CA ASN A 52 -15.26 8.30 -10.07
C ASN A 52 -14.82 8.72 -8.66
N TYR A 53 -13.99 9.77 -8.58
CA TYR A 53 -13.55 10.34 -7.31
C TYR A 53 -14.74 10.87 -6.50
N VAL A 54 -14.66 10.71 -5.18
CA VAL A 54 -15.74 11.07 -4.25
C VAL A 54 -15.89 12.58 -4.14
N GLU A 55 -14.80 13.32 -4.29
CA GLU A 55 -14.78 14.78 -4.23
C GLU A 55 -13.87 15.38 -5.31
N ASP A 56 -14.04 16.68 -5.56
CA ASP A 56 -13.31 17.36 -6.65
C ASP A 56 -11.80 17.47 -6.42
N TRP A 57 -11.35 17.45 -5.17
CA TRP A 57 -9.95 17.68 -4.78
C TRP A 57 -9.28 16.46 -4.15
N GLY A 58 -10.00 15.34 -4.02
CA GLY A 58 -9.49 14.08 -3.47
C GLY A 58 -9.32 13.05 -4.56
N HIS A 59 -8.27 12.22 -4.42
CA HIS A 59 -7.93 11.20 -5.41
C HIS A 59 -8.22 9.79 -4.89
N TYR A 60 -9.25 9.66 -4.05
CA TYR A 60 -9.74 8.40 -3.51
C TYR A 60 -11.08 8.03 -4.14
N TYR A 61 -11.26 6.72 -4.32
CA TYR A 61 -12.42 6.13 -4.97
C TYR A 61 -12.50 4.65 -4.62
N SER A 62 -13.64 4.01 -4.89
CA SER A 62 -13.79 2.56 -4.76
C SER A 62 -14.38 1.98 -6.03
N PHE A 63 -14.18 0.68 -6.24
CA PHE A 63 -14.79 -0.05 -7.34
C PHE A 63 -14.94 -1.53 -7.01
N ASP A 64 -15.90 -2.17 -7.66
CA ASP A 64 -16.08 -3.61 -7.59
C ASP A 64 -15.50 -4.28 -8.84
N TYR A 65 -14.84 -5.41 -8.63
CA TYR A 65 -14.44 -6.30 -9.72
C TYR A 65 -14.64 -7.75 -9.28
N SER A 66 -15.55 -8.46 -9.97
CA SER A 66 -15.99 -9.80 -9.56
C SER A 66 -16.52 -9.81 -8.11
N ASN A 67 -16.04 -10.71 -7.26
CA ASN A 67 -16.37 -10.84 -5.85
C ASN A 67 -15.40 -10.09 -4.92
N ALA A 68 -14.75 -9.04 -5.43
CA ALA A 68 -13.86 -8.18 -4.67
C ALA A 68 -14.29 -6.72 -4.78
N HIS A 69 -14.11 -6.00 -3.67
CA HIS A 69 -14.29 -4.58 -3.54
C HIS A 69 -12.92 -3.96 -3.24
N PHE A 70 -12.54 -2.98 -4.05
CA PHE A 70 -11.27 -2.30 -3.98
C PHE A 70 -11.51 -0.86 -3.54
N VAL A 71 -10.77 -0.41 -2.53
CA VAL A 71 -10.79 0.95 -2.03
C VAL A 71 -9.41 1.57 -2.23
N MET A 72 -9.37 2.68 -2.97
CA MET A 72 -8.16 3.42 -3.29
C MET A 72 -8.16 4.67 -2.40
N ILE A 73 -7.19 4.78 -1.50
CA ILE A 73 -7.09 5.84 -0.49
C ILE A 73 -5.98 6.82 -0.87
N ASP A 74 -6.24 8.10 -0.65
CA ASP A 74 -5.32 9.21 -0.84
C ASP A 74 -4.81 9.72 0.51
N VAL A 75 -3.58 9.34 0.87
CA VAL A 75 -2.96 9.67 2.16
C VAL A 75 -2.18 10.99 2.16
N PHE A 76 -2.22 11.73 1.05
CA PHE A 76 -1.45 12.95 0.82
C PHE A 76 -2.31 14.22 0.76
N GLN A 77 -3.64 14.11 0.88
CA GLN A 77 -4.54 15.27 0.95
C GLN A 77 -4.18 16.31 2.03
N ASN A 78 -3.54 15.87 3.11
CA ASN A 78 -3.08 16.74 4.19
C ASN A 78 -1.82 17.57 3.84
N GLN A 79 -1.26 17.40 2.63
CA GLN A 79 -0.06 18.06 2.12
C GLN A 79 1.21 17.85 2.96
N LEU A 80 1.28 16.76 3.72
CA LEU A 80 2.53 16.32 4.34
C LEU A 80 3.35 15.55 3.31
N ASP A 81 4.63 15.90 3.19
CA ASP A 81 5.56 15.40 2.15
C ASP A 81 5.66 13.86 2.08
N TRP A 82 5.40 13.17 3.20
CA TRP A 82 5.48 11.72 3.34
C TRP A 82 4.11 11.08 3.58
N GLY A 83 3.03 11.84 3.45
CA GLY A 83 1.71 11.43 3.89
C GLY A 83 1.63 11.42 5.42
N GLY A 84 0.48 10.99 5.96
CA GLY A 84 0.46 10.78 7.42
C GLY A 84 -0.86 10.54 8.09
N PHE A 85 -1.98 11.02 7.54
CA PHE A 85 -3.32 10.78 8.10
C PHE A 85 -4.42 11.15 7.12
N LEU A 86 -5.60 10.54 7.28
CA LEU A 86 -6.78 10.91 6.50
C LEU A 86 -7.43 12.16 7.08
N LEU A 87 -7.89 13.05 6.20
CA LEU A 87 -8.81 14.12 6.57
C LEU A 87 -10.18 13.54 6.92
N GLU A 88 -10.95 14.26 7.74
CA GLU A 88 -12.23 13.79 8.30
C GLU A 88 -13.22 13.34 7.23
N ALA A 89 -13.31 14.07 6.11
CA ALA A 89 -14.22 13.74 5.01
C ALA A 89 -13.88 12.38 4.38
N GLN A 90 -12.61 12.11 4.09
CA GLN A 90 -12.17 10.84 3.54
C GLN A 90 -12.28 9.70 4.55
N GLU A 91 -11.96 9.95 5.84
CA GLU A 91 -12.14 8.94 6.89
C GLU A 91 -13.63 8.55 7.05
N ALA A 92 -14.53 9.53 7.06
CA ALA A 92 -15.97 9.30 7.14
C ALA A 92 -16.50 8.55 5.91
N TRP A 93 -16.06 8.93 4.71
CA TRP A 93 -16.39 8.22 3.48
C TRP A 93 -15.90 6.77 3.52
N LEU A 94 -14.65 6.53 3.90
CA LEU A 94 -14.06 5.20 3.99
C LEU A 94 -14.88 4.28 4.91
N ARG A 95 -15.26 4.79 6.08
CA ARG A 95 -16.11 4.04 7.03
C ARG A 95 -17.47 3.68 6.40
N GLN A 96 -18.07 4.61 5.67
CA GLN A 96 -19.36 4.38 5.02
C GLN A 96 -19.26 3.38 3.86
N ASP A 97 -18.25 3.53 3.01
CA ASP A 97 -18.00 2.68 1.83
C ASP A 97 -17.78 1.22 2.27
N LEU A 98 -16.90 1.00 3.25
CA LEU A 98 -16.61 -0.33 3.79
C LEU A 98 -17.82 -0.95 4.50
N ALA A 99 -18.59 -0.17 5.27
CA ALA A 99 -19.78 -0.68 5.97
C ALA A 99 -20.90 -1.12 5.01
N LEU A 100 -20.93 -0.58 3.79
CA LEU A 100 -21.89 -0.96 2.75
C LEU A 100 -21.46 -2.20 1.97
N ASN A 101 -20.16 -2.55 1.99
CA ASN A 101 -19.67 -3.74 1.32
C ASN A 101 -20.01 -5.01 2.12
N LYS A 102 -20.79 -5.91 1.52
CA LYS A 102 -21.14 -7.21 2.10
C LYS A 102 -20.70 -8.34 1.17
N ASP A 103 -20.19 -9.41 1.78
CA ASP A 103 -19.90 -10.71 1.12
C ASP A 103 -18.80 -10.70 0.04
N LYS A 104 -18.01 -9.62 -0.06
CA LYS A 104 -16.87 -9.54 -0.99
C LYS A 104 -15.53 -9.60 -0.26
N TRP A 105 -14.49 -9.93 -1.01
CA TRP A 105 -13.11 -9.66 -0.59
C TRP A 105 -12.86 -8.15 -0.55
N LEU A 106 -12.19 -7.67 0.48
CA LEU A 106 -11.92 -6.27 0.74
C LEU A 106 -10.42 -6.01 0.57
N PHE A 107 -10.11 -5.27 -0.50
CA PHE A 107 -8.77 -4.81 -0.80
C PHE A 107 -8.71 -3.31 -0.58
N VAL A 108 -7.73 -2.85 0.20
CA VAL A 108 -7.41 -1.43 0.33
C VAL A 108 -6.06 -1.18 -0.30
N VAL A 109 -5.96 -0.12 -1.09
CA VAL A 109 -4.71 0.30 -1.74
C VAL A 109 -4.44 1.74 -1.35
N LEU A 110 -3.25 2.00 -0.84
CA LEU A 110 -2.78 3.34 -0.49
C LEU A 110 -1.28 3.43 -0.75
N HIS A 111 -0.75 4.60 -1.05
CA HIS A 111 0.65 4.68 -1.44
C HIS A 111 1.61 4.57 -0.23
N ALA A 112 1.47 5.38 0.83
CA ALA A 112 2.34 5.31 2.00
C ALA A 112 1.86 4.23 3.02
N PRO A 113 2.76 3.37 3.52
CA PRO A 113 2.37 2.20 4.31
C PRO A 113 1.96 2.57 5.75
N PRO A 114 0.86 2.00 6.30
CA PRO A 114 0.57 2.14 7.73
C PRO A 114 1.57 1.35 8.59
N TYR A 115 2.17 0.29 8.04
CA TYR A 115 3.21 -0.54 8.67
C TYR A 115 4.37 -0.73 7.70
N SER A 116 5.57 -0.34 8.11
CA SER A 116 6.82 -0.57 7.36
C SER A 116 8.03 -0.51 8.30
N THR A 117 9.08 -1.25 7.95
CA THR A 117 10.40 -1.18 8.58
C THR A 117 11.50 -0.65 7.65
N GLY A 118 11.11 -0.09 6.49
CA GLY A 118 12.00 0.55 5.53
C GLY A 118 12.43 1.96 5.92
N ASP A 119 13.09 2.65 4.98
CA ASP A 119 13.75 3.94 5.19
C ASP A 119 12.79 5.04 5.68
N PHE A 120 11.51 5.00 5.25
CA PHE A 120 10.51 6.01 5.61
C PHE A 120 9.73 5.71 6.88
N ASN A 121 9.99 4.58 7.54
CA ASN A 121 9.38 4.13 8.80
C ASN A 121 7.83 4.00 8.75
N MET A 122 7.27 3.49 9.85
CA MET A 122 5.83 3.39 10.06
C MET A 122 5.14 4.76 10.19
N HIS A 123 4.06 4.97 9.43
CA HIS A 123 3.16 6.13 9.61
C HIS A 123 2.18 5.92 10.79
N GLN A 124 2.65 6.12 12.02
CA GLN A 124 1.91 5.80 13.25
C GLN A 124 0.51 6.42 13.34
N LYS A 125 0.35 7.70 12.94
CA LYS A 125 -0.96 8.37 12.98
C LYS A 125 -1.93 7.74 11.99
N LEU A 126 -1.48 7.47 10.76
CA LEU A 126 -2.26 6.78 9.74
C LEU A 126 -2.68 5.39 10.22
N ALA A 127 -1.75 4.62 10.78
CA ALA A 127 -2.04 3.31 11.36
C ALA A 127 -3.10 3.39 12.48
N SER A 128 -3.03 4.40 13.35
CA SER A 128 -3.99 4.59 14.44
C SER A 128 -5.41 4.92 13.95
N GLN A 129 -5.55 5.58 12.80
CA GLN A 129 -6.85 5.83 12.17
C GLN A 129 -7.38 4.58 11.44
N LEU A 130 -6.52 3.93 10.66
CA LEU A 130 -6.93 2.87 9.75
C LEU A 130 -7.14 1.53 10.45
N ALA A 131 -6.31 1.17 11.42
CA ALA A 131 -6.40 -0.11 12.13
C ALA A 131 -7.80 -0.41 12.70
N PRO A 132 -8.48 0.51 13.43
CA PRO A 132 -9.85 0.24 13.90
C PRO A 132 -10.85 0.12 12.76
N ILE A 133 -10.73 0.94 11.70
CA ILE A 133 -11.63 0.87 10.53
C ILE A 133 -11.50 -0.50 9.84
N PHE A 134 -10.28 -0.96 9.64
CA PHE A 134 -9.99 -2.23 8.99
C PHE A 134 -10.44 -3.42 9.83
N TYR A 135 -10.29 -3.35 11.15
CA TYR A 135 -10.80 -4.36 12.07
C TYR A 135 -12.33 -4.44 12.06
N GLU A 136 -13.03 -3.29 12.19
CA GLU A 136 -14.49 -3.22 12.21
C GLU A 136 -15.13 -3.76 10.94
N ASN A 137 -14.46 -3.58 9.80
CA ASN A 137 -14.97 -3.98 8.48
C ASN A 137 -14.33 -5.26 7.92
N GLN A 138 -13.47 -5.94 8.68
CA GLN A 138 -12.81 -7.20 8.29
C GLN A 138 -12.09 -7.09 6.94
N VAL A 139 -11.27 -6.05 6.78
CA VAL A 139 -10.45 -5.85 5.56
C VAL A 139 -9.44 -6.99 5.41
N ASP A 140 -9.37 -7.61 4.24
CA ASP A 140 -8.54 -8.79 4.02
C ASP A 140 -7.10 -8.44 3.70
N VAL A 141 -6.93 -7.50 2.76
CA VAL A 141 -5.63 -7.17 2.18
C VAL A 141 -5.48 -5.67 2.05
N VAL A 142 -4.35 -5.16 2.53
CA VAL A 142 -3.92 -3.77 2.38
C VAL A 142 -2.62 -3.76 1.58
N LEU A 143 -2.59 -3.01 0.49
CA LEU A 143 -1.44 -2.88 -0.40
C LEU A 143 -0.89 -1.47 -0.32
N SER A 144 0.42 -1.36 -0.15
CA SER A 144 1.13 -0.09 -0.16
C SER A 144 2.43 -0.14 -0.95
N GLY A 145 2.90 1.02 -1.35
CA GLY A 145 4.21 1.21 -1.99
C GLY A 145 5.05 2.12 -1.11
N HIS A 146 5.50 3.24 -1.70
CA HIS A 146 6.33 4.28 -1.10
C HIS A 146 7.73 3.82 -0.70
N ASP A 147 7.82 2.82 0.17
CA ASP A 147 9.06 2.20 0.58
C ASP A 147 9.46 1.18 -0.48
N HIS A 148 10.67 1.31 -1.01
CA HIS A 148 11.12 0.56 -2.18
C HIS A 148 11.71 -0.79 -1.78
N HIS A 149 10.89 -1.62 -1.12
CA HIS A 149 11.22 -3.00 -0.73
C HIS A 149 9.96 -3.87 -0.71
N TYR A 150 10.13 -5.18 -0.43
CA TYR A 150 9.02 -6.08 -0.13
C TYR A 150 8.89 -6.30 1.37
N GLU A 151 7.69 -6.13 1.93
CA GLU A 151 7.42 -6.48 3.33
C GLU A 151 5.97 -6.94 3.53
N ALA A 152 5.77 -7.90 4.44
CA ALA A 152 4.46 -8.43 4.77
C ALA A 152 4.20 -8.40 6.28
N PHE A 153 3.00 -7.96 6.67
CA PHE A 153 2.50 -8.00 8.04
C PHE A 153 1.13 -8.69 8.10
N TRP A 154 0.79 -9.26 9.27
CA TRP A 154 -0.50 -9.88 9.52
C TRP A 154 -1.03 -9.52 10.90
N THR A 155 -2.10 -8.72 10.92
CA THR A 155 -2.77 -8.28 12.14
C THR A 155 -3.99 -9.15 12.42
N ASN A 156 -4.42 -9.23 13.67
CA ASN A 156 -5.68 -9.88 14.06
C ASN A 156 -5.79 -11.36 13.62
N ARG A 157 -4.66 -12.05 13.47
CA ARG A 157 -4.55 -13.44 13.00
C ARG A 157 -5.34 -14.50 13.78
N THR A 158 -5.78 -14.17 15.00
CA THR A 158 -6.58 -15.06 15.86
C THR A 158 -8.08 -14.84 15.70
N GLU A 159 -8.49 -13.83 14.95
CA GLU A 159 -9.89 -13.56 14.68
C GLU A 159 -10.47 -14.60 13.72
N SER A 160 -11.77 -14.86 13.86
CA SER A 160 -12.48 -15.87 13.09
C SER A 160 -12.55 -15.59 11.58
N TRP A 161 -12.40 -14.32 11.18
CA TRP A 161 -12.39 -13.89 9.78
C TRP A 161 -11.00 -13.91 9.14
N GLY A 162 -9.95 -14.27 9.89
CA GLY A 162 -8.60 -14.50 9.35
C GLY A 162 -7.61 -13.34 9.50
N GLY A 163 -8.06 -12.14 9.90
CA GLY A 163 -7.17 -10.99 10.10
C GLY A 163 -6.75 -10.28 8.81
N THR A 164 -6.14 -9.10 8.92
CA THR A 164 -5.73 -8.29 7.76
C THR A 164 -4.27 -8.53 7.43
N TYR A 165 -3.98 -8.86 6.16
CA TYR A 165 -2.64 -8.83 5.60
C TYR A 165 -2.30 -7.45 5.08
N PHE A 166 -1.10 -6.97 5.39
CA PHE A 166 -0.54 -5.74 4.84
C PHE A 166 0.69 -6.08 4.03
N PHE A 167 0.80 -5.54 2.83
CA PHE A 167 1.97 -5.72 1.97
C PHE A 167 2.54 -4.37 1.55
N VAL A 168 3.81 -4.14 1.86
CA VAL A 168 4.64 -3.15 1.20
C VAL A 168 5.18 -3.79 -0.07
N THR A 169 4.82 -3.23 -1.22
CA THR A 169 5.19 -3.70 -2.56
C THR A 169 5.69 -2.54 -3.43
N GLY A 170 6.56 -1.69 -2.87
CA GLY A 170 7.16 -0.55 -3.58
C GLY A 170 8.37 -0.90 -4.46
N GLY A 171 8.73 -2.19 -4.56
CA GLY A 171 9.86 -2.68 -5.37
C GLY A 171 9.63 -2.69 -6.89
N GLY A 172 8.78 -1.83 -7.44
CA GLY A 172 8.37 -1.85 -8.85
C GLY A 172 9.43 -1.42 -9.86
N GLY A 173 10.59 -0.92 -9.41
CA GLY A 173 11.73 -0.57 -10.28
C GLY A 173 12.44 0.75 -9.96
N GLY A 174 11.97 1.52 -8.97
CA GLY A 174 12.75 2.63 -8.39
C GLY A 174 13.91 2.11 -7.52
N ASP A 175 14.88 2.98 -7.20
CA ASP A 175 16.03 2.61 -6.36
C ASP A 175 15.55 2.00 -5.04
N LEU A 176 16.03 0.80 -4.70
CA LEU A 176 15.64 0.12 -3.47
C LEU A 176 16.05 0.93 -2.24
N ASP A 177 15.28 0.78 -1.16
CA ASP A 177 15.64 1.32 0.15
C ASP A 177 17.04 0.84 0.57
N GLU A 178 17.74 1.66 1.34
CA GLU A 178 19.05 1.30 1.86
C GLU A 178 18.93 0.22 2.95
N PHE A 179 17.83 0.22 3.71
CA PHE A 179 17.64 -0.67 4.85
C PHE A 179 16.21 -1.22 4.96
N ILE A 180 16.11 -2.43 5.52
CA ILE A 180 14.89 -3.06 6.01
C ILE A 180 15.24 -3.88 7.27
N MET A 181 14.33 -3.99 8.23
CA MET A 181 14.58 -4.80 9.44
C MET A 181 14.33 -6.31 9.18
N TYR A 182 15.38 -7.13 9.37
CA TYR A 182 15.31 -8.60 9.28
C TYR A 182 15.05 -9.26 10.64
N ARG A 183 14.21 -10.31 10.67
CA ARG A 183 13.81 -11.03 11.89
C ARG A 183 14.84 -12.04 12.42
N ASP A 184 15.70 -12.57 11.55
CA ASP A 184 16.56 -13.74 11.78
C ASP A 184 18.05 -13.43 11.95
N ARG A 185 18.49 -12.25 11.54
CA ARG A 185 19.75 -11.67 12.01
C ARG A 185 19.45 -10.98 13.32
N ASP A 186 20.18 -11.30 14.38
CA ASP A 186 20.26 -10.50 15.61
C ASP A 186 21.27 -9.37 15.37
N PRO A 187 20.90 -8.22 14.76
CA PRO A 187 21.84 -7.16 14.43
C PRO A 187 22.01 -6.22 15.64
N TRP A 188 21.31 -6.52 16.75
CA TRP A 188 21.08 -5.63 17.88
C TRP A 188 22.29 -5.52 18.80
N LYS A 189 23.36 -6.29 18.54
CA LYS A 189 24.55 -6.22 19.39
C LYS A 189 25.51 -5.09 19.10
N ASN A 190 25.51 -4.43 17.94
CA ASN A 190 26.57 -3.43 17.65
C ASN A 190 26.27 -2.36 16.57
N LEU A 191 25.04 -2.15 16.11
CA LEU A 191 24.75 -1.09 15.11
C LEU A 191 24.13 0.15 15.76
N TRP A 192 24.90 1.24 15.77
CA TRP A 192 24.42 2.59 16.06
C TRP A 192 23.83 3.18 14.77
N HIS A 193 22.53 3.45 14.71
CA HIS A 193 21.90 4.23 13.63
C HIS A 193 21.46 5.62 14.11
N ASN A 194 21.50 6.58 13.19
CA ASN A 194 21.14 7.97 13.42
C ASN A 194 19.69 8.28 12.97
N ALA A 195 18.84 7.27 12.83
CA ALA A 195 17.40 7.43 12.60
C ALA A 195 16.70 7.20 13.94
N SER A 196 16.49 8.27 14.72
CA SER A 196 15.58 8.32 15.89
C SER A 196 15.52 7.00 16.68
N ILE A 197 16.69 6.55 17.14
CA ILE A 197 16.87 5.31 17.88
C ILE A 197 16.36 5.51 19.30
N GLU A 198 15.25 4.84 19.60
CA GLU A 198 14.95 4.18 20.89
C GLU A 198 13.70 3.28 20.78
N ALA A 199 12.81 3.51 19.79
CA ALA A 199 11.55 2.78 19.66
C ALA A 199 11.67 1.34 19.11
N TYR A 200 12.56 1.08 18.15
CA TYR A 200 12.49 -0.15 17.34
C TYR A 200 13.19 -1.38 17.91
N GLN A 201 14.04 -1.24 18.93
CA GLN A 201 14.63 -2.40 19.61
C GLN A 201 13.56 -3.23 20.37
N ASN A 202 12.36 -2.67 20.59
CA ASN A 202 11.23 -3.30 21.30
C ASN A 202 9.86 -3.10 20.60
N ASP A 203 9.82 -2.71 19.33
CA ASP A 203 8.55 -2.35 18.69
C ASP A 203 7.55 -3.53 18.67
N TYR A 204 6.41 -3.29 19.31
CA TYR A 204 5.33 -4.25 19.47
C TYR A 204 4.76 -4.67 18.11
N ILE A 205 4.66 -3.74 17.16
CA ILE A 205 4.08 -3.99 15.84
C ILE A 205 4.96 -4.98 15.07
N THR A 206 6.24 -4.66 14.92
CA THR A 206 7.20 -5.54 14.24
C THR A 206 7.22 -6.94 14.88
N ARG A 207 7.28 -7.02 16.21
CA ARG A 207 7.34 -8.31 16.92
C ARG A 207 6.09 -9.17 16.78
N ASN A 208 4.91 -8.57 16.68
CA ASN A 208 3.66 -9.31 16.69
C ASN A 208 3.08 -9.54 15.30
N TYR A 209 3.32 -8.62 14.36
CA TYR A 209 2.64 -8.59 13.07
C TYR A 209 3.56 -8.84 11.87
N GLN A 210 4.85 -8.49 11.93
CA GLN A 210 5.75 -8.68 10.77
C GLN A 210 5.93 -10.17 10.47
N ILE A 211 5.77 -10.53 9.20
CA ILE A 211 5.96 -11.89 8.69
C ILE A 211 7.37 -12.02 8.11
N TYR A 212 7.69 -11.17 7.13
CA TYR A 212 8.93 -11.21 6.36
C TYR A 212 9.10 -9.92 5.55
N GLY A 213 10.34 -9.57 5.24
CA GLY A 213 10.66 -8.53 4.25
C GLY A 213 12.08 -8.69 3.69
N GLU A 214 12.32 -8.11 2.52
CA GLU A 214 13.62 -8.06 1.85
C GLU A 214 13.74 -6.87 0.88
N LEU A 215 14.98 -6.41 0.66
CA LEU A 215 15.29 -5.43 -0.39
C LEU A 215 15.33 -6.14 -1.75
N THR A 216 14.27 -5.99 -2.55
CA THR A 216 14.18 -6.63 -3.86
C THR A 216 13.20 -5.92 -4.79
N HIS A 217 13.51 -5.96 -6.10
CA HIS A 217 12.52 -5.62 -7.11
C HIS A 217 11.55 -6.77 -7.30
N HIS A 218 10.26 -6.48 -7.29
CA HIS A 218 9.22 -7.50 -7.30
C HIS A 218 7.87 -6.94 -7.72
N PHE A 219 6.93 -7.86 -7.90
CA PHE A 219 5.51 -7.57 -8.03
C PHE A 219 4.71 -8.65 -7.30
N MET A 220 3.43 -8.37 -7.07
CA MET A 220 2.51 -9.34 -6.47
C MET A 220 1.47 -9.82 -7.46
N HIS A 221 1.09 -11.09 -7.37
CA HIS A 221 0.05 -11.70 -8.17
C HIS A 221 -1.02 -12.30 -7.25
N PHE A 222 -2.29 -11.97 -7.52
CA PHE A 222 -3.45 -12.38 -6.74
C PHE A 222 -4.38 -13.21 -7.61
N GLU A 223 -4.68 -14.43 -7.15
CA GLU A 223 -5.62 -15.35 -7.78
C GLU A 223 -6.81 -15.55 -6.84
N LEU A 224 -7.97 -15.02 -7.23
CA LEU A 224 -9.19 -15.09 -6.45
C LEU A 224 -10.19 -16.09 -7.05
N ASN A 225 -10.59 -17.09 -6.27
CA ASN A 225 -11.54 -18.12 -6.67
C ASN A 225 -12.58 -18.38 -5.57
N GLY A 226 -13.69 -17.64 -5.64
CA GLY A 226 -14.77 -17.70 -4.66
C GLY A 226 -14.26 -17.32 -3.27
N ASN A 227 -14.24 -18.30 -2.36
CA ASN A 227 -13.79 -18.12 -0.98
C ASN A 227 -12.28 -18.35 -0.79
N ASN A 228 -11.50 -18.53 -1.86
CA ASN A 228 -10.06 -18.75 -1.76
C ASN A 228 -9.30 -17.63 -2.45
N LEU A 229 -8.31 -17.07 -1.76
CA LEU A 229 -7.37 -16.09 -2.28
C LEU A 229 -5.96 -16.66 -2.17
N HIS A 230 -5.28 -16.77 -3.31
CA HIS A 230 -3.88 -17.16 -3.39
C HIS A 230 -3.05 -15.95 -3.81
N ILE A 231 -2.06 -15.62 -3.00
CA ILE A 231 -1.21 -14.44 -3.16
C ILE A 231 0.23 -14.90 -3.34
N LYS A 232 0.91 -14.38 -4.36
CA LYS A 232 2.33 -14.63 -4.62
C LYS A 232 3.09 -13.31 -4.71
N ALA A 233 4.15 -13.16 -3.94
CA ALA A 233 5.16 -12.13 -4.13
C ALA A 233 6.31 -12.71 -4.97
N ILE A 234 6.63 -12.09 -6.10
CA ILE A 234 7.51 -12.64 -7.14
C ILE A 234 8.58 -11.60 -7.47
N ARG A 235 9.86 -11.99 -7.37
CA ARG A 235 10.99 -11.14 -7.77
C ARG A 235 10.95 -10.85 -9.27
N ASP A 236 11.60 -9.78 -9.69
CA ASP A 236 11.77 -9.41 -11.10
C ASP A 236 12.37 -10.54 -11.98
N ASN A 237 13.21 -11.39 -11.40
CA ASN A 237 13.77 -12.58 -12.05
C ASN A 237 12.83 -13.80 -12.12
N GLY A 238 11.59 -13.66 -11.64
CA GLY A 238 10.56 -14.70 -11.64
C GLY A 238 10.61 -15.68 -10.46
N SER A 239 11.58 -15.58 -9.56
CA SER A 239 11.63 -16.41 -8.36
C SER A 239 10.60 -15.98 -7.31
N LEU A 240 10.04 -16.95 -6.59
CA LEU A 240 9.08 -16.70 -5.52
C LEU A 240 9.79 -16.10 -4.30
N ILE A 241 9.21 -15.04 -3.74
CA ILE A 241 9.56 -14.51 -2.42
C ILE A 241 8.78 -15.28 -1.36
N GLN A 242 7.44 -15.20 -1.45
CA GLN A 242 6.53 -15.84 -0.52
C GLN A 242 5.15 -16.05 -1.16
N GLU A 243 4.42 -17.05 -0.67
CA GLU A 243 3.03 -17.32 -1.03
C GLU A 243 2.13 -17.35 0.21
N PHE A 244 0.87 -16.96 0.02
CA PHE A 244 -0.15 -16.92 1.06
C PHE A 244 -1.45 -17.51 0.52
N PHE A 245 -2.14 -18.30 1.35
CA PHE A 245 -3.43 -18.89 1.05
C PHE A 245 -4.42 -18.47 2.11
N ILE A 246 -5.46 -17.74 1.70
CA ILE A 246 -6.49 -17.20 2.59
C ILE A 246 -7.83 -17.81 2.18
N THR A 247 -8.62 -18.24 3.16
CA THR A 247 -9.96 -18.79 2.94
C THR A 247 -10.98 -18.08 3.82
N LYS A 248 -12.10 -17.64 3.22
CA LYS A 248 -13.28 -17.07 3.91
C LYS A 248 -14.38 -18.10 4.14
#